data_AF-A0A7Y6RDN9-F1
#
_entry.id   AF-A0A7Y6RDN9-F1
#
_cell.length_a   1.000
_cell.length_b   1.000
_cell.length_c   1.000
_cell.angle_alpha   90.00
_cell.angle_beta   90.00
_cell.angle_gamma   90.00
#
_symmetry.space_group_name_H-M   'P 1'
#
loop_
_entity.id
_entity.type
_entity.pdbx_description
1 polymer ?
#
loop_
_entity_poly.entity_id
_entity_poly.type
_entity_poly.pdbx_seq_one_letter_code
_entity_poly.pdbx_strand_id
1 'polypeptide(L)'
;MQDNANEAPQEGNVVSEERPQKPDTTMAMVNYALYLASFFLGFTSLIGVIIAYVYKGKGPAWLDEHYRYQIRTFWIGLVYGIVFSFLTLILIGFPLLLALAVWLIIRCVKGFKGLQEKRAPSNVDTWLF
;
A
#
# COMPACT_ATOMS: atom_id res chain seq x y z
N MET A 1 62.99 -63.95 -4.42
CA MET A 1 61.89 -64.53 -3.61
C MET A 1 61.36 -63.43 -2.72
N GLN A 2 60.02 -63.35 -2.64
CA GLN A 2 59.16 -62.62 -1.70
C GLN A 2 58.55 -61.29 -2.15
N ASP A 3 57.25 -61.42 -2.48
CA ASP A 3 56.18 -60.43 -2.43
C ASP A 3 56.25 -59.49 -1.22
N ASN A 4 55.87 -58.24 -1.43
CA ASN A 4 54.97 -57.58 -0.48
C ASN A 4 54.16 -56.50 -1.20
N ALA A 5 52.97 -56.90 -1.64
CA ALA A 5 51.88 -56.00 -1.99
C ALA A 5 51.30 -55.42 -0.69
N ASN A 6 51.63 -54.17 -0.38
CA ASN A 6 50.99 -53.28 0.59
C ASN A 6 51.66 -51.90 0.34
N GLU A 7 51.00 -50.77 0.16
CA GLU A 7 49.82 -50.27 0.84
C GLU A 7 49.05 -49.35 -0.13
N ALA A 8 47.75 -49.55 -0.29
CA ALA A 8 46.89 -48.60 -0.98
C ALA A 8 46.89 -47.28 -0.20
N PRO A 9 47.01 -46.10 -0.85
CA PRO A 9 46.86 -44.84 -0.14
C PRO A 9 45.43 -44.75 0.39
N GLN A 10 45.29 -44.53 1.70
CA GLN A 10 43.98 -44.24 2.29
C GLN A 10 43.46 -42.92 1.72
N GLU A 11 42.55 -43.00 0.75
CA GLU A 11 41.83 -41.84 0.27
C GLU A 11 41.00 -41.29 1.43
N GLY A 12 41.41 -40.08 1.84
CA GLY A 12 40.99 -39.45 3.06
C GLY A 12 39.49 -39.30 3.15
N ASN A 13 38.98 -39.54 4.35
CA ASN A 13 37.64 -39.19 4.77
C ASN A 13 37.40 -37.71 4.44
N VAL A 14 36.61 -37.45 3.40
CA VAL A 14 36.31 -36.10 2.91
C VAL A 14 35.40 -35.46 3.95
N VAL A 15 36.00 -34.77 4.93
CA VAL A 15 35.28 -33.91 5.86
C VAL A 15 34.53 -32.91 4.99
N SER A 16 33.22 -33.10 4.85
CA SER A 16 32.37 -32.13 4.18
C SER A 16 32.40 -30.88 5.05
N GLU A 17 33.21 -29.89 4.66
CA GLU A 17 33.15 -28.56 5.26
C GLU A 17 31.71 -28.07 5.12
N GLU A 18 30.96 -28.02 6.22
CA GLU A 18 29.71 -27.27 6.29
C GLU A 18 30.08 -25.81 6.05
N ARG A 19 30.08 -25.39 4.78
CA ARG A 19 30.31 -24.01 4.40
C ARG A 19 29.25 -23.18 5.12
N PRO A 20 29.63 -22.16 5.90
CA PRO A 20 28.67 -21.35 6.64
C PRO A 20 27.67 -20.78 5.64
N GLN A 21 26.42 -21.27 5.69
CA GLN A 21 25.36 -20.78 4.82
C GLN A 21 25.19 -19.30 5.15
N LYS A 22 25.43 -18.45 4.16
CA LYS A 22 25.23 -17.01 4.35
C LYS A 22 23.75 -16.80 4.69
N PRO A 23 23.43 -16.16 5.83
CA PRO A 23 22.04 -16.00 6.24
C PRO A 23 21.26 -15.25 5.15
N ASP A 24 20.13 -15.81 4.75
CA ASP A 24 19.25 -15.20 3.75
C ASP A 24 18.56 -13.97 4.36
N THR A 25 18.99 -12.79 3.92
CA THR A 25 18.49 -11.48 4.38
C THR A 25 17.42 -10.91 3.45
N THR A 26 17.08 -11.60 2.37
CA THR A 26 16.16 -11.12 1.33
C THR A 26 14.78 -10.83 1.92
N MET A 27 14.25 -11.74 2.74
CA MET A 27 12.94 -11.57 3.37
C MET A 27 12.90 -10.39 4.35
N ALA A 28 13.99 -10.13 5.07
CA ALA A 28 14.11 -8.97 5.95
C ALA A 28 14.11 -7.65 5.14
N MET A 29 14.81 -7.63 4.00
CA MET A 29 14.84 -6.47 3.10
C MET A 29 13.48 -6.21 2.45
N VAL A 30 12.76 -7.28 2.05
CA VAL A 30 11.37 -7.19 1.57
C VAL A 30 10.46 -6.59 2.64
N ASN A 31 10.53 -7.05 3.89
CA ASN A 31 9.74 -6.47 4.98
C ASN A 31 10.03 -4.98 5.18
N TYR A 32 11.29 -4.56 5.14
CA TYR A 32 11.64 -3.13 5.22
C TYR A 32 11.05 -2.32 4.06
N ALA A 33 11.09 -2.83 2.83
CA ALA A 33 10.48 -2.19 1.68
C ALA A 33 8.95 -2.10 1.83
N LEU A 34 8.30 -3.16 2.33
CA LEU A 34 6.86 -3.17 2.60
C LEU A 34 6.46 -2.18 3.69
N TYR A 35 7.23 -2.06 4.77
CA TYR A 35 6.99 -1.06 5.81
C TYR A 35 7.14 0.36 5.27
N LEU A 36 8.16 0.61 4.46
CA LEU A 36 8.36 1.91 3.83
C LEU A 36 7.21 2.25 2.86
N ALA A 37 6.78 1.29 2.03
CA ALA A 37 5.64 1.45 1.13
C ALA A 37 4.33 1.71 1.89
N SER A 38 4.10 1.00 3.00
CA SER A 38 2.92 1.17 3.86
C SER A 38 2.83 2.58 4.43
N PHE A 39 3.97 3.17 4.81
CA PHE A 39 4.05 4.54 5.29
C PHE A 39 3.57 5.54 4.22
N PHE A 40 3.94 5.34 2.95
CA PHE A 40 3.55 6.23 1.86
C PHE A 40 2.06 6.17 1.52
N LEU A 41 1.39 5.03 1.68
CA LEU A 41 -0.02 4.88 1.29
C LEU A 41 -0.96 5.79 2.09
N GLY A 42 -0.71 5.96 3.39
CA GLY A 42 -1.47 6.92 4.22
C GLY A 42 -1.10 8.37 3.95
N PHE A 43 0.20 8.65 3.87
CA PHE A 43 0.73 10.00 3.71
C PHE A 43 0.41 10.64 2.35
N THR A 44 0.34 9.83 1.29
CA THR A 44 0.01 10.33 -0.06
C THR A 44 -1.37 10.99 -0.11
N SER A 45 -2.36 10.45 0.62
CA SER A 45 -3.69 11.05 0.70
C SER A 45 -3.68 12.42 1.41
N LEU A 46 -2.78 12.60 2.38
CA LEU A 46 -2.60 13.86 3.11
C LEU A 46 -2.06 14.97 2.19
N ILE A 47 -1.09 14.64 1.34
CA ILE A 47 -0.57 15.59 0.34
C ILE A 47 -1.71 16.04 -0.60
N GLY A 48 -2.55 15.11 -1.04
CA GLY A 48 -3.69 15.41 -1.92
C GLY A 48 -4.68 16.40 -1.31
N VAL A 49 -5.04 16.23 -0.03
CA VAL A 49 -5.97 17.17 0.63
C VAL A 49 -5.34 18.53 0.87
N ILE A 50 -4.03 18.60 1.17
CA ILE A 50 -3.30 19.87 1.31
C ILE A 50 -3.34 20.64 -0.01
N ILE A 51 -3.04 19.99 -1.13
CA ILE A 51 -3.14 20.60 -2.46
C ILE A 51 -4.56 21.11 -2.70
N ALA A 52 -5.58 20.31 -2.38
CA ALA A 52 -6.97 20.73 -2.55
C ALA A 52 -7.31 21.98 -1.74
N TYR A 53 -6.86 22.10 -0.49
CA TYR A 53 -7.06 23.32 0.31
C TYR A 53 -6.29 24.53 -0.25
N VAL A 54 -5.06 24.34 -0.72
CA VAL A 54 -4.21 25.42 -1.24
C VAL A 54 -4.74 25.98 -2.56
N TYR A 55 -5.34 25.14 -3.41
CA TYR A 55 -5.83 25.54 -4.73
C TYR A 55 -7.33 25.84 -4.80
N LYS A 56 -8.10 25.51 -3.76
CA LYS A 56 -9.49 25.93 -3.61
C LYS A 56 -9.59 27.46 -3.60
N GLY A 57 -10.41 28.02 -4.48
CA GLY A 57 -10.63 29.47 -4.65
C GLY A 57 -9.70 30.14 -5.66
N LYS A 58 -8.75 29.39 -6.26
CA LYS A 58 -7.78 29.93 -7.23
C LYS A 58 -8.14 29.63 -8.69
N GLY A 59 -9.25 28.93 -8.93
CA GLY A 59 -9.66 28.47 -10.25
C GLY A 59 -11.11 28.82 -10.60
N PRO A 60 -11.58 28.39 -11.77
CA PRO A 60 -12.98 28.50 -12.14
C PRO A 60 -13.88 27.68 -11.18
N ALA A 61 -15.12 28.10 -10.98
CA ALA A 61 -16.04 27.53 -9.99
C ALA A 61 -16.19 25.99 -10.08
N TRP A 62 -16.17 25.42 -11.29
CA TRP A 62 -16.26 23.98 -11.50
C TRP A 62 -15.05 23.19 -10.95
N LEU A 63 -13.89 23.82 -10.84
CA LEU A 63 -12.67 23.24 -10.27
C LEU A 63 -12.68 23.34 -8.74
N ASP A 64 -13.22 24.44 -8.21
CA ASP A 64 -13.44 24.59 -6.75
C ASP A 64 -14.37 23.52 -6.18
N GLU A 65 -15.36 23.09 -6.96
CA GLU A 65 -16.23 21.97 -6.59
C GLU A 65 -15.47 20.64 -6.54
N HIS A 66 -14.49 20.41 -7.42
CA HIS A 66 -13.61 19.25 -7.33
C HIS A 66 -12.74 19.28 -6.08
N TYR A 67 -12.15 20.42 -5.74
CA TYR A 67 -11.36 20.53 -4.51
C TYR A 67 -12.22 20.31 -3.26
N ARG A 68 -13.45 20.87 -3.22
CA ARG A 68 -14.42 20.57 -2.15
C ARG A 68 -14.75 19.08 -2.07
N TYR A 69 -14.96 18.44 -3.21
CA TYR A 69 -15.25 17.01 -3.30
C TYR A 69 -14.09 16.14 -2.79
N GLN A 70 -12.84 16.48 -3.15
CA GLN A 70 -11.63 15.82 -2.66
C GLN A 70 -11.47 15.97 -1.15
N ILE A 71 -11.61 17.20 -0.63
CA ILE A 71 -11.53 17.48 0.80
C ILE A 71 -12.58 16.66 1.57
N ARG A 72 -13.83 16.65 1.12
CA ARG A 72 -14.91 15.89 1.77
C ARG A 72 -14.64 14.38 1.74
N THR A 73 -14.16 13.86 0.61
CA THR A 73 -13.84 12.43 0.46
C THR A 73 -12.68 12.01 1.37
N PHE A 74 -11.67 12.87 1.54
CA PHE A 74 -10.57 12.63 2.47
C PHE A 74 -11.08 12.52 3.91
N TRP A 75 -11.87 13.47 4.40
CA TRP A 75 -12.38 13.44 5.78
C TRP A 75 -13.32 12.26 6.03
N ILE A 76 -14.20 11.96 5.08
CA ILE A 76 -15.08 10.77 5.16
C ILE A 76 -14.22 9.51 5.20
N GLY A 77 -13.28 9.35 4.26
CA GLY A 77 -12.37 8.21 4.22
C GLY A 77 -11.54 8.04 5.48
N LEU A 78 -11.05 9.16 6.05
CA LEU A 78 -10.28 9.16 7.30
C LEU A 78 -11.14 8.69 8.49
N VAL A 79 -12.34 9.26 8.66
CA VAL A 79 -13.24 8.88 9.76
C VAL A 79 -13.68 7.42 9.63
N TYR A 80 -14.14 6.99 8.45
CA TYR A 80 -14.52 5.60 8.23
C TYR A 80 -13.34 4.65 8.36
N GLY A 81 -12.16 5.05 7.87
CA GLY A 81 -10.93 4.27 8.01
C GLY A 81 -10.62 4.01 9.48
N ILE A 82 -10.62 5.06 10.31
CA ILE A 82 -10.40 4.94 11.75
C ILE A 82 -11.46 4.04 12.40
N VAL A 83 -12.74 4.28 12.14
CA VAL A 83 -13.85 3.50 12.72
C VAL A 83 -13.77 2.03 12.32
N PHE A 84 -13.56 1.74 11.05
CA PHE A 84 -13.47 0.37 10.53
C PHE A 84 -12.20 -0.32 11.01
N SER A 85 -11.09 0.40 11.15
CA SER A 85 -9.86 -0.11 11.77
C SER A 85 -10.06 -0.49 13.25
N PHE A 86 -10.88 0.22 14.02
CA PHE A 86 -11.24 -0.24 15.37
C PHE A 86 -12.16 -1.47 15.32
N LEU A 87 -13.05 -1.55 14.32
CA LEU A 87 -13.98 -2.66 14.17
C LEU A 87 -13.29 -3.96 13.72
N THR A 88 -12.06 -3.91 13.18
CA THR A 88 -11.28 -5.13 12.86
C THR A 88 -10.92 -5.92 14.12
N LEU A 89 -10.88 -5.28 15.29
CA LEU A 89 -10.67 -5.96 16.58
C LEU A 89 -11.76 -7.01 16.86
N ILE A 90 -12.94 -6.87 16.26
CA ILE A 90 -14.09 -7.78 16.39
C ILE A 90 -14.23 -8.66 15.12
N LEU A 91 -13.17 -8.78 14.30
CA LEU A 91 -13.11 -9.43 12.97
C LEU A 91 -14.07 -8.88 11.89
N ILE A 92 -15.11 -8.15 12.26
CA ILE A 92 -16.10 -7.58 11.34
C ILE A 92 -15.52 -6.42 10.52
N GLY A 93 -14.46 -5.74 10.98
CA GLY A 93 -13.88 -4.61 10.26
C GLY A 93 -13.29 -4.92 8.87
N PHE A 94 -12.90 -6.18 8.59
CA PHE A 94 -12.29 -6.55 7.30
C PHE A 94 -13.21 -6.29 6.09
N PRO A 95 -14.46 -6.82 6.03
CA PRO A 95 -15.38 -6.50 4.94
C PRO A 95 -15.73 -5.01 4.87
N LEU A 96 -15.78 -4.29 6.00
CA LEU A 96 -16.04 -2.84 5.99
C LEU A 96 -14.87 -2.05 5.38
N LEU A 97 -13.62 -2.41 5.68
CA LEU A 97 -12.44 -1.80 5.05
C LEU A 97 -12.41 -2.05 3.53
N LEU A 98 -12.82 -3.24 3.08
CA LEU A 98 -12.95 -3.53 1.65
C LEU A 98 -14.06 -2.69 1.00
N ALA A 99 -15.22 -2.57 1.65
CA ALA A 99 -16.29 -1.69 1.19
C ALA A 99 -15.83 -0.22 1.12
N LEU A 100 -15.04 0.25 2.09
CA LEU A 100 -14.43 1.58 2.09
C LEU A 100 -13.48 1.78 0.92
N ALA A 101 -12.63 0.78 0.63
CA ALA A 101 -11.71 0.82 -0.50
C ALA A 101 -12.48 0.93 -1.84
N VAL A 102 -13.51 0.10 -2.04
CA VAL A 102 -14.37 0.15 -3.24
C VAL A 102 -15.06 1.52 -3.35
N TRP A 103 -15.60 2.04 -2.24
CA TRP A 103 -16.22 3.36 -2.20
C TRP A 103 -15.24 4.48 -2.58
N LEU A 104 -14.01 4.45 -2.06
CA LEU A 104 -12.95 5.40 -2.42
C LEU A 104 -12.60 5.32 -3.91
N ILE A 105 -12.45 4.12 -4.46
CA ILE A 105 -12.16 3.92 -5.90
C ILE A 105 -13.26 4.55 -6.76
N ILE A 106 -14.53 4.27 -6.46
CA ILE A 106 -15.66 4.84 -7.21
C ILE A 106 -15.65 6.37 -7.15
N ARG A 107 -15.40 6.96 -5.97
CA ARG A 107 -15.34 8.41 -5.80
C ARG A 107 -14.19 9.03 -6.61
N CYS A 108 -13.03 8.38 -6.65
CA CYS A 108 -11.89 8.80 -7.46
C CYS A 108 -12.20 8.74 -8.96
N VAL A 109 -12.78 7.64 -9.46
CA VAL A 109 -13.16 7.49 -10.87
C VAL A 109 -14.18 8.55 -11.29
N LYS A 110 -15.20 8.82 -10.46
CA LYS A 110 -16.20 9.87 -10.72
C LYS A 110 -15.56 11.26 -10.77
N GLY A 111 -14.70 11.59 -9.81
CA GLY A 111 -13.97 12.86 -9.79
C GLY A 111 -13.04 13.02 -11.00
N PHE A 112 -12.33 11.97 -11.38
CA PHE A 112 -11.43 11.98 -12.53
C PHE A 112 -12.20 12.16 -13.85
N LYS A 113 -13.34 11.49 -14.01
CA LYS A 113 -14.21 11.66 -15.18
C LYS A 113 -14.74 13.10 -15.28
N GLY A 114 -15.14 13.70 -14.14
CA GLY A 114 -15.56 15.12 -14.09
C GLY A 114 -14.46 16.09 -14.54
N LEU A 115 -13.22 15.85 -14.10
CA LEU A 115 -12.05 16.64 -14.51
C LEU A 115 -11.81 16.58 -16.01
N GLN A 116 -11.88 15.39 -16.63
CA GLN A 116 -11.68 15.25 -18.08
C GLN A 116 -12.74 15.99 -18.89
N GLU A 117 -13.98 16.00 -18.41
CA GLU A 117 -15.10 16.66 -19.07
C GLU A 117 -15.17 18.18 -18.78
N LYS A 118 -14.21 18.75 -18.03
CA LYS A 118 -14.17 20.16 -17.57
C LYS A 118 -15.49 20.63 -16.95
N ARG A 119 -16.21 19.71 -16.31
CA ARG A 119 -17.52 19.95 -15.72
C ARG A 119 -17.46 19.70 -14.23
N ALA A 120 -18.22 20.48 -13.47
CA ALA A 120 -18.44 20.21 -12.06
C ALA A 120 -18.85 18.73 -11.86
N PRO A 121 -18.35 18.04 -10.81
CA PRO A 121 -18.84 16.71 -10.49
C PRO A 121 -20.34 16.79 -10.21
N SER A 122 -21.16 16.12 -11.02
CA SER A 122 -22.57 15.93 -10.67
C SER A 122 -22.66 15.12 -9.37
N ASN A 123 -23.62 15.43 -8.50
CA ASN A 123 -23.82 14.81 -7.18
C ASN A 123 -22.70 15.09 -6.15
N VAL A 124 -22.22 16.35 -6.07
CA VAL A 124 -21.27 16.80 -5.03
C VAL A 124 -21.77 16.56 -3.60
N ASP A 125 -23.09 16.53 -3.39
CA ASP A 125 -23.71 16.40 -2.07
C ASP A 125 -24.09 14.97 -1.70
N THR A 126 -24.11 14.05 -2.67
CA THR A 126 -24.60 12.70 -2.43
C THR A 126 -23.49 11.84 -1.85
N TRP A 127 -23.82 11.20 -0.74
CA TRP A 127 -22.86 10.54 0.12
C TRP A 127 -22.54 9.10 -0.32
N LEU A 128 -23.42 8.52 -1.15
CA LEU A 128 -23.31 7.15 -1.64
C LEU A 128 -23.01 7.08 -3.14
N PHE A 129 -23.62 7.94 -3.99
CA PHE A 129 -23.45 7.93 -5.46
C PHE A 129 -23.62 9.30 -6.14
#